data_AF-A0A9D6ISD6-F1
#
_entry.id   AF-A0A9D6ISD6-F1
#
_cell.length_a   1.000
_cell.length_b   1.000
_cell.length_c   1.000
_cell.angle_alpha   90.00
_cell.angle_beta   90.00
_cell.angle_gamma   90.00
#
_symmetry.space_group_name_H-M   'P 1'
#
loop_
_entity.id
_entity.type
_entity.pdbx_description
1 polymer ?
#
loop_
_entity_poly.entity_id
_entity_poly.type
_entity_poly.pdbx_seq_one_letter_code
_entity_poly.pdbx_strand_id
1 'polypeptide(L)'
;MAFTRVVNCRQRGWKGRRLGQAVGIVDIIPTILAIAGIDPDPIFDGRNLVPIAETKGADTGTGVSYYFELDDKFEGVRTGNWKLLRPKSGPQHRKLFDLSSDPRELHNIGDAVPEKRAELEAILARRRQTAAPKSVGIGRAQLFQYSRDMDDALKELEYVN
;
A
#
# COMPACT_ATOMS: atom_id res chain seq x y z
N MET A 1 3.34 17.62 -5.88
CA MET A 1 2.06 17.69 -5.13
C MET A 1 2.07 16.59 -4.08
N ALA A 2 1.83 16.91 -2.81
CA ALA A 2 1.67 15.90 -1.77
C ALA A 2 0.18 15.54 -1.68
N PHE A 3 -0.19 14.34 -2.12
CA PHE A 3 -1.56 13.84 -1.96
C PHE A 3 -1.84 13.63 -0.48
N THR A 4 -2.83 14.35 0.05
CA THR A 4 -3.30 14.17 1.43
C THR A 4 -4.50 13.22 1.39
N ARG A 5 -4.43 12.11 2.11
CA ARG A 5 -5.56 11.21 2.31
C ARG A 5 -6.25 11.55 3.62
N VAL A 6 -7.57 11.64 3.61
CA VAL A 6 -8.38 11.98 4.79
C VAL A 6 -9.14 10.74 5.23
N VAL A 7 -9.02 10.39 6.51
CA VAL A 7 -9.87 9.40 7.18
C VAL A 7 -10.61 10.11 8.29
N ASN A 8 -11.94 10.01 8.30
CA ASN A 8 -12.79 10.53 9.36
C ASN A 8 -13.73 9.41 9.84
N CYS A 9 -13.79 9.18 11.16
CA CYS A 9 -14.70 8.23 11.77
C CYS A 9 -15.47 8.95 12.89
N ARG A 10 -16.76 9.25 12.64
CA ARG A 10 -17.63 9.97 13.59
C ARG A 10 -17.75 9.23 14.93
N GLN A 11 -17.83 7.90 14.90
CA GLN A 11 -17.96 7.07 16.10
C GLN A 11 -16.74 7.14 17.03
N ARG A 12 -15.56 7.53 16.50
CA ARG A 12 -14.30 7.58 17.24
C ARG A 12 -13.90 8.99 17.70
N GLY A 13 -14.70 10.02 17.38
CA GLY A 13 -14.52 11.37 17.88
C GLY A 13 -13.17 12.03 17.51
N TRP A 14 -12.54 11.60 16.41
CA TRP A 14 -11.23 12.12 16.02
C TRP A 14 -11.30 13.60 15.63
N LYS A 15 -10.44 14.42 16.24
CA LYS A 15 -10.21 15.80 15.81
C LYS A 15 -9.38 15.82 14.53
N GLY A 16 -9.65 16.78 13.65
CA GLY A 16 -8.92 16.96 12.40
C GLY A 16 -7.41 17.12 12.64
N ARG A 17 -6.61 16.31 11.95
CA ARG A 17 -5.16 16.27 12.10
C ARG A 17 -4.47 15.72 10.86
N ARG A 18 -3.23 16.11 10.65
CA ARG A 18 -2.38 15.62 9.56
C ARG A 18 -1.30 14.70 10.11
N LEU A 19 -1.15 13.54 9.47
CA LEU A 19 -0.18 12.51 9.78
C LEU A 19 0.80 12.37 8.60
N GLY A 20 2.10 12.25 8.90
CA GLY A 20 3.17 12.21 7.88
C GLY A 20 3.51 10.79 7.38
N GLN A 21 2.88 9.78 7.95
CA GLN A 21 3.11 8.37 7.66
C GLN A 21 2.67 8.05 6.22
N ALA A 22 3.46 7.24 5.52
CA ALA A 22 3.07 6.74 4.22
C ALA A 22 1.86 5.81 4.34
N VAL A 23 0.86 6.06 3.51
CA VAL A 23 -0.39 5.29 3.38
C VAL A 23 -0.72 5.08 1.90
N GLY A 24 -1.34 3.94 1.58
CA GLY A 24 -1.67 3.51 0.22
C GLY A 24 -3.17 3.30 0.01
N ILE A 25 -3.56 3.01 -1.23
CA ILE A 25 -4.96 2.66 -1.56
C ILE A 25 -5.34 1.29 -1.02
N VAL A 26 -4.36 0.38 -0.98
CA VAL A 26 -4.50 -0.97 -0.43
C VAL A 26 -4.93 -0.97 1.04
N ASP A 27 -4.65 0.11 1.78
CA ASP A 27 -4.98 0.23 3.21
C ASP A 27 -6.47 0.57 3.46
N ILE A 28 -7.22 0.97 2.43
CA ILE A 28 -8.61 1.44 2.60
C ILE A 28 -9.51 0.29 3.09
N ILE A 29 -9.52 -0.85 2.38
CA ILE A 29 -10.39 -1.99 2.71
C ILE A 29 -10.12 -2.52 4.12
N PRO A 30 -8.88 -2.91 4.49
CA PRO A 30 -8.62 -3.44 5.84
C PRO A 30 -8.91 -2.42 6.95
N THR A 31 -8.80 -1.12 6.67
CA THR A 31 -9.20 -0.06 7.61
C THR A 31 -10.71 0.03 7.78
N ILE A 32 -11.49 -0.04 6.69
CA ILE A 32 -12.96 0.00 6.75
C ILE A 32 -13.49 -1.23 7.51
N LEU A 33 -12.98 -2.42 7.20
CA LEU A 33 -13.36 -3.66 7.90
C LEU A 33 -13.11 -3.55 9.41
N ALA A 34 -11.92 -3.10 9.80
CA ALA A 34 -11.59 -2.91 11.20
C ALA A 34 -12.47 -1.86 11.91
N ILE A 35 -12.85 -0.78 11.22
CA ILE A 35 -13.81 0.20 11.75
C ILE A 35 -15.20 -0.43 11.94
N ALA A 36 -15.59 -1.35 11.05
CA ALA A 36 -16.84 -2.11 11.14
C ALA A 36 -16.79 -3.24 12.19
N GLY A 37 -15.67 -3.44 12.89
CA GLY A 37 -15.51 -4.53 13.85
C GLY A 37 -15.27 -5.90 13.21
N ILE A 38 -14.89 -5.93 11.94
CA ILE A 38 -14.55 -7.14 11.19
C ILE A 38 -13.03 -7.25 11.11
N ASP A 39 -12.49 -8.41 11.49
CA ASP A 39 -11.06 -8.67 11.35
C ASP A 39 -10.69 -8.80 9.86
N PRO A 40 -9.78 -7.96 9.34
CA PRO A 40 -9.42 -7.98 7.94
C PRO A 40 -8.62 -9.25 7.60
N ASP A 41 -9.01 -9.93 6.52
CA ASP A 41 -8.35 -11.12 6.02
C ASP A 41 -6.88 -10.81 5.58
N PRO A 42 -5.90 -11.68 5.90
CA PRO A 42 -4.51 -11.56 5.42
C PRO A 42 -4.32 -11.51 3.90
N ILE A 43 -5.36 -11.78 3.11
CA ILE A 43 -5.36 -11.65 1.66
C ILE A 43 -5.16 -10.20 1.21
N PHE A 44 -5.61 -9.22 2.00
CA PHE A 44 -5.41 -7.81 1.69
C PHE A 44 -3.94 -7.41 1.84
N ASP A 45 -3.40 -6.72 0.83
CA ASP A 45 -2.01 -6.28 0.85
C ASP A 45 -1.76 -5.04 1.74
N GLY A 46 -2.84 -4.32 2.08
CA GLY A 46 -2.78 -3.16 2.96
C GLY A 46 -2.95 -3.50 4.42
N ARG A 47 -2.78 -2.47 5.27
CA ARG A 47 -2.94 -2.56 6.72
C ARG A 47 -4.12 -1.75 7.22
N ASN A 48 -4.62 -2.14 8.40
CA ASN A 48 -5.52 -1.34 9.18
C ASN A 48 -4.82 -0.06 9.68
N LEU A 49 -5.35 1.12 9.35
CA LEU A 49 -4.82 2.42 9.74
C LEU A 49 -5.37 2.95 11.07
N VAL A 50 -6.36 2.29 11.69
CA VAL A 50 -6.94 2.70 12.98
C VAL A 50 -5.87 2.88 14.06
N PRO A 51 -4.92 1.94 14.28
CA PRO A 51 -3.90 2.11 15.29
C PRO A 51 -3.03 3.35 15.05
N ILE A 52 -2.72 3.66 13.79
CA ILE A 52 -1.92 4.86 13.43
C ILE A 52 -2.67 6.15 13.77
N ALA A 53 -3.98 6.16 13.54
CA ALA A 53 -4.82 7.28 13.91
C ALA A 53 -4.89 7.47 15.44
N GLU A 54 -5.02 6.38 16.21
CA GLU A 54 -5.11 6.37 17.67
C GLU A 54 -3.80 6.73 18.37
N THR A 55 -2.68 6.14 17.94
CA THR A 55 -1.34 6.37 18.51
C THR A 55 -0.75 7.72 18.11
N LYS A 56 -1.56 8.56 17.45
CA LYS A 56 -1.16 9.85 16.93
C LYS A 56 -0.03 9.80 15.91
N GLY A 57 0.18 8.67 15.25
CA GLY A 57 1.29 8.47 14.32
C GLY A 57 2.59 8.04 15.00
N ALA A 58 2.55 7.56 16.23
CA ALA A 58 3.70 6.84 16.77
C ALA A 58 4.04 5.67 15.83
N ASP A 59 5.32 5.51 15.54
CA ASP A 59 5.79 4.44 14.67
C ASP A 59 5.44 3.10 15.32
N THR A 60 4.52 2.36 14.71
CA THR A 60 4.07 1.06 15.23
C THR A 60 5.04 -0.07 14.89
N GLY A 61 6.27 0.26 14.43
CA GLY A 61 7.26 -0.72 13.97
C GLY A 61 6.87 -1.40 12.65
N THR A 62 5.71 -1.05 12.09
CA THR A 62 5.28 -1.49 10.76
C THR A 62 5.82 -0.50 9.74
N GLY A 63 7.13 -0.57 9.49
CA GLY A 63 7.75 0.07 8.34
C GLY A 63 7.07 -0.46 7.08
N VAL A 64 6.05 0.25 6.59
CA VAL A 64 5.29 -0.20 5.42
C VAL A 64 6.07 0.16 4.18
N SER A 65 6.40 -0.89 3.46
CA SER A 65 7.09 -0.85 2.20
C SER A 65 6.08 -1.10 1.07
N TYR A 66 5.81 -0.09 0.25
CA TYR A 66 4.92 -0.23 -0.91
C TYR A 66 5.74 -0.64 -2.13
N TYR A 67 5.39 -1.77 -2.74
CA TYR A 67 5.87 -2.14 -4.06
C TYR A 67 5.03 -1.46 -5.14
N PHE A 68 5.67 -0.99 -6.19
CA PHE A 68 4.97 -0.43 -7.35
C PHE A 68 5.76 -0.71 -8.62
N GLU A 69 5.03 -0.78 -9.73
CA GLU A 69 5.58 -0.90 -11.08
C GLU A 69 5.21 0.33 -11.89
N LEU A 70 6.14 0.77 -12.75
CA LEU A 70 5.96 1.90 -13.66
C LEU A 70 6.26 1.44 -15.08
N ASP A 71 5.27 1.56 -15.95
CA ASP A 71 5.30 1.22 -17.38
C ASP A 71 5.85 -0.19 -17.67
N ASP A 72 5.63 -1.15 -16.75
CA ASP A 72 6.20 -2.50 -16.73
C ASP A 72 7.73 -2.59 -16.82
N LYS A 73 8.43 -1.45 -16.90
CA LYS A 73 9.88 -1.35 -17.11
C LYS A 73 10.61 -1.12 -15.80
N PHE A 74 9.98 -0.42 -14.86
CA PHE A 74 10.56 -0.10 -13.58
C PHE A 74 9.77 -0.74 -12.45
N GLU A 75 10.50 -1.10 -11.41
CA GLU A 75 9.95 -1.51 -10.12
C GLU A 75 10.56 -0.64 -9.03
N GLY A 76 9.81 -0.43 -7.96
CA GLY A 76 10.26 0.39 -6.86
C GLY A 76 9.64 -0.01 -5.54
N VAL A 77 10.32 0.43 -4.48
CA VAL A 77 9.82 0.29 -3.12
C VAL A 77 9.93 1.61 -2.39
N ARG A 78 8.88 1.97 -1.64
CA ARG A 78 8.91 3.10 -0.71
C ARG A 78 8.70 2.58 0.70
N THR A 79 9.66 2.80 1.59
CA THR A 79 9.60 2.46 3.02
C THR A 79 9.97 3.68 3.86
N GLY A 80 9.02 4.14 4.69
CA GLY A 80 9.20 5.38 5.45
C GLY A 80 9.55 6.57 4.54
N ASN A 81 10.71 7.19 4.82
CA ASN A 81 11.26 8.29 4.03
C ASN A 81 12.12 7.83 2.85
N TRP A 82 12.36 6.53 2.67
CA TRP A 82 13.24 6.04 1.62
C TRP A 82 12.46 5.55 0.42
N LYS A 83 12.94 5.88 -0.78
CA LYS A 83 12.39 5.38 -2.03
C LYS A 83 13.49 4.86 -2.93
N LEU A 84 13.34 3.62 -3.36
CA LEU A 84 14.17 2.97 -4.38
C LEU A 84 13.36 2.79 -5.65
N LEU A 85 13.97 3.07 -6.80
CA LEU A 85 13.45 2.82 -8.13
C LEU A 85 14.55 2.14 -8.96
N ARG A 86 14.24 1.06 -9.67
CA ARG A 86 15.18 0.43 -10.60
C ARG A 86 14.49 -0.13 -11.84
N PRO A 87 15.19 -0.24 -12.98
CA PRO A 87 14.70 -1.04 -14.09
C PRO A 87 14.55 -2.52 -13.70
N LYS A 88 13.53 -3.18 -14.22
CA LYS A 88 13.36 -4.64 -14.07
C LYS A 88 14.44 -5.43 -14.83
N SER A 89 15.05 -4.83 -15.85
CA SER A 89 16.12 -5.42 -16.66
C SER A 89 17.46 -5.50 -15.94
N GLY A 90 17.64 -4.81 -14.80
CA GLY A 90 18.87 -4.86 -14.03
C GLY A 90 19.10 -3.60 -13.19
N PRO A 91 20.13 -3.60 -12.32
CA PRO A 91 20.39 -2.52 -11.37
C PRO A 91 20.98 -1.26 -12.01
N GLN A 92 21.16 -1.25 -13.33
CA GLN A 92 21.63 -0.10 -14.10
C GLN A 92 20.62 1.04 -13.96
N HIS A 93 21.07 2.28 -13.81
CA HIS A 93 20.18 3.45 -13.64
C HIS A 93 19.21 3.41 -12.44
N ARG A 94 19.49 2.56 -11.44
CA ARG A 94 18.75 2.60 -10.17
C ARG A 94 18.87 3.98 -9.51
N LYS A 95 17.82 4.38 -8.80
CA LYS A 95 17.75 5.64 -8.08
C LYS A 95 17.29 5.40 -6.65
N LEU A 96 17.99 5.99 -5.70
CA LEU A 96 17.64 5.99 -4.28
C LEU A 96 17.47 7.43 -3.82
N PHE A 97 16.40 7.69 -3.08
CA PHE A 97 16.07 9.00 -2.55
C PHE A 97 15.73 8.92 -1.06
N ASP A 98 16.17 9.93 -0.32
CA ASP A 98 15.66 10.27 1.00
C ASP A 98 14.60 11.36 0.86
N LEU A 99 13.34 11.00 0.99
CA LEU A 99 12.18 11.89 0.87
C LEU A 99 12.04 12.86 2.03
N SER A 100 12.79 12.72 3.12
CA SER A 100 12.78 13.69 4.22
C SER A 100 13.58 14.95 3.87
N SER A 101 14.74 14.76 3.24
CA SER A 101 15.62 15.84 2.78
C SER A 101 15.35 16.25 1.33
N ASP A 102 14.90 15.31 0.49
CA ASP A 102 14.59 15.52 -0.93
C ASP A 102 13.17 15.00 -1.31
N PRO A 103 12.10 15.69 -0.88
CA PRO A 103 10.73 15.31 -1.22
C PRO A 103 10.41 15.37 -2.71
N ARG A 104 11.26 16.01 -3.53
CA ARG A 104 11.09 16.17 -4.97
C ARG A 104 11.92 15.18 -5.79
N GLU A 105 12.68 14.30 -5.14
CA GLU A 105 13.44 13.22 -5.79
C GLU A 105 14.41 13.76 -6.85
N LEU A 106 15.06 14.89 -6.55
CA LEU A 106 15.99 15.57 -7.46
C LEU A 106 17.40 15.01 -7.38
N HIS A 107 17.79 14.44 -6.23
CA HIS A 107 19.16 14.03 -5.94
C HIS A 107 19.23 12.51 -5.71
N ASN A 108 19.78 11.79 -6.68
CA ASN A 108 20.03 10.35 -6.53
C ASN A 108 21.23 10.11 -5.61
N ILE A 109 21.01 9.42 -4.49
CA ILE A 109 22.04 9.09 -3.49
C ILE A 109 22.36 7.58 -3.45
N GLY A 110 21.99 6.83 -4.48
CA GLY A 110 22.09 5.37 -4.52
C GLY A 110 23.50 4.82 -4.33
N ASP A 111 24.53 5.55 -4.77
CA ASP A 111 25.93 5.13 -4.60
C ASP A 111 26.58 5.70 -3.34
N ALA A 112 26.04 6.80 -2.80
CA ALA A 112 26.52 7.43 -1.59
C ALA A 112 26.13 6.65 -0.31
N VAL A 113 25.04 5.87 -0.35
CA VAL A 113 24.52 5.13 0.82
C VAL A 113 24.29 3.65 0.49
N PRO A 114 25.36 2.85 0.31
CA PRO A 114 25.26 1.47 -0.18
C PRO A 114 24.52 0.53 0.80
N GLU A 115 24.64 0.76 2.11
CA GLU A 115 23.93 -0.04 3.13
C GLU A 115 22.42 0.14 3.04
N LYS A 116 21.96 1.40 2.94
CA LYS A 116 20.53 1.72 2.80
C LYS A 116 19.98 1.22 1.47
N ARG A 117 20.78 1.28 0.40
CA ARG A 117 20.43 0.68 -0.89
C ARG A 117 20.19 -0.82 -0.75
N ALA A 118 21.12 -1.56 -0.14
CA ALA A 118 21.00 -3.01 0.04
C ALA A 118 19.76 -3.38 0.89
N GLU A 119 19.48 -2.60 1.94
CA GLU A 119 18.25 -2.74 2.74
C GLU A 119 16.99 -2.62 1.88
N LEU A 120 16.87 -1.55 1.09
CA LEU A 120 15.70 -1.36 0.23
C LEU A 120 15.61 -2.40 -0.89
N GLU A 121 16.72 -2.88 -1.44
CA GLU A 121 16.74 -3.96 -2.42
C GLU A 121 16.23 -5.28 -1.82
N ALA A 122 16.59 -5.59 -0.57
CA ALA A 122 16.06 -6.75 0.14
C ALA A 122 14.55 -6.64 0.39
N ILE A 123 14.08 -5.45 0.79
CA ILE A 123 12.65 -5.18 0.97
C ILE A 123 11.90 -5.31 -0.37
N LEU A 124 12.46 -4.77 -1.46
CA LEU A 124 11.91 -4.86 -2.80
C LEU A 124 11.77 -6.33 -3.23
N ALA A 125 12.83 -7.13 -3.06
CA ALA A 125 12.82 -8.55 -3.40
C ALA A 125 11.75 -9.32 -2.60
N ARG A 126 11.66 -9.08 -1.28
CA ARG A 126 10.63 -9.67 -0.43
C ARG A 126 9.22 -9.30 -0.90
N ARG A 127 9.00 -8.01 -1.19
CA ARG A 127 7.68 -7.53 -1.62
C ARG A 127 7.28 -8.05 -2.99
N ARG A 128 8.23 -8.18 -3.92
CA ARG A 128 7.99 -8.78 -5.23
C ARG A 128 7.49 -10.22 -5.14
N GLN A 129 8.03 -11.01 -4.20
CA GLN A 129 7.57 -12.39 -3.98
C GLN A 129 6.14 -12.44 -3.44
N THR A 130 5.77 -11.50 -2.57
CA THR A 130 4.41 -11.42 -2.01
C THR A 130 3.39 -10.75 -2.94
N ALA A 131 3.86 -9.89 -3.84
CA ALA A 131 3.06 -9.19 -4.85
C ALA A 131 2.84 -10.01 -6.12
N ALA A 132 3.59 -11.11 -6.30
CA ALA A 132 3.21 -12.14 -7.25
C ALA A 132 1.74 -12.49 -7.01
N PRO A 133 0.92 -12.67 -8.06
CA PRO A 133 -0.48 -12.96 -7.88
C PRO A 133 -0.58 -14.09 -6.88
N LYS A 134 -1.19 -13.82 -5.72
CA LYS A 134 -1.67 -14.88 -4.83
C LYS A 134 -2.64 -15.61 -5.73
N SER A 135 -2.17 -16.68 -6.36
CA SER A 135 -3.00 -17.57 -7.14
C SER A 135 -3.93 -18.19 -6.12
N VAL A 136 -5.00 -17.48 -5.78
CA VAL A 136 -6.23 -18.17 -5.49
C VAL A 136 -6.42 -19.01 -6.75
N GLY A 137 -6.39 -20.33 -6.60
CA GLY A 137 -6.65 -21.30 -7.67
C GLY A 137 -8.10 -21.16 -8.12
N ILE A 138 -8.39 -19.99 -8.67
CA ILE A 138 -9.68 -19.51 -9.09
C ILE A 138 -9.38 -19.11 -10.50
N GLY A 139 -9.67 -20.03 -11.42
CA GLY A 139 -9.63 -19.73 -12.84
C GLY A 139 -10.40 -18.43 -13.10
N ARG A 140 -10.05 -17.72 -14.17
CA ARG A 140 -10.64 -16.44 -14.58
C ARG A 140 -12.20 -16.43 -14.59
N ALA A 141 -12.82 -17.61 -14.59
CA ALA A 141 -14.26 -17.85 -14.46
C ALA A 141 -14.85 -17.69 -13.04
N GLN A 142 -14.03 -17.55 -12.00
CA GLN A 142 -14.46 -17.75 -10.61
C GLN A 142 -14.13 -16.52 -9.72
N LEU A 143 -13.46 -15.49 -10.29
CA LEU A 143 -13.24 -14.18 -9.66
C LEU A 143 -14.53 -13.38 -9.42
N PHE A 144 -15.61 -13.78 -10.07
CA PHE A 144 -16.97 -13.38 -9.73
C PHE A 144 -17.84 -14.61 -9.90
N GLN A 145 -17.90 -15.48 -8.89
CA GLN A 145 -19.02 -16.41 -8.83
C GLN A 145 -20.23 -15.58 -8.39
N TYR A 146 -20.77 -14.86 -9.36
CA TYR A 146 -22.02 -14.13 -9.29
C TYR A 146 -23.08 -15.17 -8.96
N SER A 147 -23.40 -15.33 -7.68
CA SER A 147 -24.42 -16.28 -7.25
C SER A 147 -25.79 -15.70 -7.56
N ARG A 148 -26.77 -16.56 -7.83
CA ARG A 148 -28.16 -16.10 -8.02
C ARG A 148 -28.66 -15.30 -6.82
N ASP A 149 -28.22 -15.67 -5.61
CA ASP A 149 -28.58 -14.98 -4.37
C ASP A 149 -28.09 -13.52 -4.34
N MET A 150 -26.90 -13.24 -4.90
CA MET A 150 -26.37 -11.88 -5.05
C MET A 150 -27.15 -11.09 -6.10
N ASP A 151 -27.58 -11.74 -7.18
CA ASP A 151 -28.39 -11.14 -8.24
C ASP A 151 -29.77 -10.73 -7.73
N ASP A 152 -30.41 -11.61 -6.95
CA ASP A 152 -31.70 -11.36 -6.33
C ASP A 152 -31.60 -10.21 -5.30
N ALA A 153 -30.52 -10.18 -4.51
CA ALA A 153 -30.25 -9.08 -3.58
C ALA A 153 -29.99 -7.74 -4.30
N LEU A 154 -29.29 -7.75 -5.45
CA LEU A 154 -29.03 -6.53 -6.22
C LEU A 154 -30.27 -6.02 -6.97
N LYS A 155 -31.16 -6.93 -7.41
CA LYS A 155 -32.48 -6.57 -7.96
C LYS A 155 -33.41 -5.99 -6.90
N GLU A 156 -33.41 -6.54 -5.70
CA GLU A 156 -34.18 -6.00 -4.57
C GLU A 156 -33.72 -4.57 -4.21
N LEU A 157 -32.42 -4.28 -4.42
CA LEU A 157 -31.84 -2.96 -4.23
C LEU A 157 -31.91 -2.05 -5.49
N GLU A 158 -32.55 -2.50 -6.57
CA GLU A 158 -32.67 -1.79 -7.87
C GLU A 158 -31.34 -1.41 -8.55
N TYR A 159 -30.23 -2.07 -8.20
CA TYR A 159 -28.92 -1.80 -8.81
C TYR A 159 -28.73 -2.48 -10.17
N VAL A 160 -29.55 -3.49 -10.49
CA VAL A 160 -29.52 -4.27 -11.72
C VAL A 160 -30.95 -4.45 -12.21
N ASN A 161 -31.21 -4.17 -13.49
CA ASN A 161 -32.52 -4.38 -14.15
C ASN A 161 -32.72 -5.84 -14.58
#